data_AF-A0A1R4B0R3-F1
#
_entry.id   AF-A0A1R4B0R3-F1
#
_cell.length_a   1.000
_cell.length_b   1.000
_cell.length_c   1.000
_cell.angle_alpha   90.00
_cell.angle_beta   90.00
_cell.angle_gamma   90.00
#
_symmetry.space_group_name_H-M   'P 1'
#
loop_
_entity.id
_entity.type
_entity.pdbx_description
1 polymer ?
#
loop_
_entity_poly.entity_id
_entity_poly.type
_entity_poly.pdbx_seq_one_letter_code
_entity_poly.pdbx_strand_id
1 'polypeptide(L)'
;MKNNKDSSIRVRIDRGVEAKLKQLCEWDNTTPSAVLRKLVDVYVARHSLSDLILDVSFEITKLPESNPHSWYVFKIEAELKGELEGESLESIELPFLLPEFFEGEREPFRVDSAYYHRMSFPNCTGKRDRFLGAKLVNRKWKGAIYVYRDELLKTPDVYETQVKDALKDNIILGVSQYVKLKMSAALESDIVDEVFNLTHGNERDEQT
;
A
#
# COMPACT_ATOMS: atom_id res chain seq x y z
N MET A 1 -23.70 -16.75 -17.59
CA MET A 1 -23.16 -15.42 -17.24
C MET A 1 -23.68 -15.06 -15.86
N LYS A 2 -22.80 -14.99 -14.84
CA LYS A 2 -23.20 -14.55 -13.49
C LYS A 2 -23.38 -13.04 -13.52
N ASN A 3 -24.62 -12.56 -13.33
CA ASN A 3 -24.87 -11.15 -13.07
C ASN A 3 -24.06 -10.74 -11.84
N ASN A 4 -23.05 -9.87 -12.03
CA ASN A 4 -22.48 -9.13 -10.92
C ASN A 4 -23.63 -8.32 -10.31
N LYS A 5 -24.08 -8.69 -9.11
CA LYS A 5 -24.90 -7.80 -8.31
C LYS A 5 -24.00 -6.60 -8.01
N ASP A 6 -24.30 -5.45 -8.60
CA ASP A 6 -23.64 -4.19 -8.24
C ASP A 6 -23.67 -4.05 -6.73
N SER A 7 -22.47 -4.04 -6.13
CA SER A 7 -22.27 -3.80 -4.72
C SER A 7 -22.88 -2.44 -4.38
N SER A 8 -23.99 -2.42 -3.62
CA SER A 8 -24.63 -1.16 -3.24
C SER A 8 -23.87 -0.51 -2.08
N ILE A 9 -23.26 0.65 -2.32
CA ILE A 9 -22.58 1.44 -1.28
C ILE A 9 -23.53 2.52 -0.76
N ARG A 10 -23.70 2.60 0.56
CA ARG A 10 -24.41 3.71 1.20
C ARG A 10 -23.39 4.75 1.66
N VAL A 11 -23.52 5.97 1.16
CA VAL A 11 -22.67 7.10 1.53
C VAL A 11 -23.44 7.99 2.50
N ARG A 12 -22.81 8.36 3.63
CA ARG A 12 -23.34 9.36 4.55
C ARG A 12 -22.64 10.68 4.27
N ILE A 13 -23.41 11.73 4.06
CA ILE A 13 -22.91 13.09 3.81
C ILE A 13 -23.68 14.07 4.69
N ASP A 14 -23.01 15.14 5.11
CA ASP A 14 -23.64 16.20 5.90
C ASP A 14 -24.64 17.02 5.07
N ARG A 15 -25.60 17.64 5.75
CA ARG A 15 -26.67 18.45 5.12
C ARG A 15 -26.13 19.56 4.22
N GLY A 16 -25.02 20.20 4.60
CA GLY A 16 -24.38 21.23 3.78
C GLY A 16 -23.77 20.68 2.48
N VAL A 17 -23.25 19.46 2.51
CA VAL A 17 -22.70 18.76 1.34
C VAL A 17 -23.82 18.21 0.46
N GLU A 18 -24.91 17.73 1.06
CA GLU A 18 -26.11 17.28 0.34
C GLU A 18 -26.73 18.38 -0.52
N ALA A 19 -26.81 19.61 0.00
CA ALA A 19 -27.34 20.76 -0.75
C ALA A 19 -26.48 21.08 -1.99
N LYS A 20 -25.15 21.07 -1.85
CA LYS A 20 -24.21 21.26 -2.98
C LYS A 20 -24.30 20.12 -3.99
N LEU A 21 -24.45 18.88 -3.53
CA LEU A 21 -24.61 17.72 -4.40
C LEU A 21 -25.89 17.80 -5.24
N LYS A 22 -27.01 18.26 -4.65
CA LYS A 22 -28.27 18.47 -5.39
C LYS A 22 -28.11 19.50 -6.51
N GLN A 23 -27.46 20.63 -6.23
CA GLN A 23 -27.16 21.65 -7.25
C GLN A 23 -26.34 21.08 -8.41
N LEU A 24 -25.31 20.28 -8.11
CA LEU A 24 -24.50 19.62 -9.14
C LEU A 24 -25.30 18.61 -9.97
N CYS A 25 -26.24 17.88 -9.35
CA CYS A 25 -27.12 16.94 -10.06
C CYS A 25 -28.06 17.67 -11.02
N GLU A 26 -28.58 18.83 -10.61
CA GLU A 26 -29.44 19.68 -11.44
C GLU A 26 -28.67 20.27 -12.63
N TRP A 27 -27.42 20.71 -12.43
CA TRP A 27 -26.57 21.23 -13.50
C TRP A 27 -26.14 20.17 -14.52
N ASP A 28 -25.72 19.00 -14.05
CA ASP A 28 -25.28 17.90 -14.92
C ASP A 28 -26.46 17.04 -15.44
N ASN A 29 -27.71 17.39 -15.07
CA ASN A 29 -28.93 16.65 -15.38
C ASN A 29 -28.78 15.13 -15.17
N THR A 30 -28.28 14.75 -13.98
CA THR A 30 -27.92 13.37 -13.68
C THR A 30 -28.23 13.00 -12.23
N THR A 31 -28.02 11.73 -11.87
CA THR A 31 -28.32 11.21 -10.54
C THR A 31 -27.19 11.50 -9.54
N PRO A 32 -27.49 11.60 -8.22
CA PRO A 32 -26.46 11.75 -7.19
C PRO A 32 -25.39 10.67 -7.24
N SER A 33 -25.76 9.42 -7.56
CA SER A 33 -24.79 8.32 -7.71
C SER A 33 -23.87 8.51 -8.90
N ALA A 34 -24.35 9.05 -10.01
CA ALA A 34 -23.53 9.34 -11.19
C ALA A 34 -22.57 10.50 -10.92
N VAL A 35 -23.03 11.58 -10.28
CA VAL A 35 -22.17 12.70 -9.85
C VAL A 35 -21.11 12.21 -8.87
N LEU A 36 -21.49 11.42 -7.85
CA LEU A 36 -20.55 10.87 -6.87
C LEU A 36 -19.48 9.99 -7.53
N ARG A 37 -19.87 9.10 -8.46
CA ARG A 37 -18.89 8.30 -9.20
C ARG A 37 -17.94 9.19 -10.00
N LYS A 38 -18.46 10.17 -10.74
CA LYS A 38 -17.64 11.13 -11.51
C LYS A 38 -16.69 11.92 -10.61
N LEU A 39 -17.13 12.35 -9.42
CA LEU A 39 -16.28 13.05 -8.47
C LEU A 39 -15.20 12.12 -7.88
N VAL A 40 -15.54 10.87 -7.59
CA VAL A 40 -14.57 9.86 -7.16
C VAL A 40 -13.57 9.59 -8.28
N ASP A 41 -14.03 9.42 -9.53
CA ASP A 41 -13.17 9.18 -10.68
C ASP A 41 -12.23 10.37 -10.92
N VAL A 42 -12.73 11.60 -10.82
CA VAL A 42 -11.92 12.83 -10.93
C VAL A 42 -10.94 12.96 -9.76
N TYR A 43 -11.38 12.64 -8.54
CA TYR A 43 -10.51 12.66 -7.36
C TYR A 43 -9.41 11.62 -7.47
N VAL A 44 -9.74 10.39 -7.89
CA VAL A 44 -8.79 9.31 -8.13
C VAL A 44 -7.83 9.68 -9.24
N ALA A 45 -8.32 10.19 -10.38
CA ALA A 45 -7.50 10.56 -11.55
C ALA A 45 -6.62 11.79 -11.31
N ARG A 46 -6.92 12.61 -10.30
CA ARG A 46 -6.10 13.74 -9.88
C ARG A 46 -5.34 13.48 -8.59
N HIS A 47 -5.45 12.26 -8.05
CA HIS A 47 -4.75 11.91 -6.85
C HIS A 47 -3.28 11.72 -7.22
N SER A 48 -2.35 12.22 -6.40
CA SER A 48 -0.91 11.95 -6.53
C SER A 48 -0.55 10.45 -6.60
N LEU A 49 -1.50 9.56 -6.31
CA LEU A 49 -1.35 8.11 -6.37
C LEU A 49 -1.74 7.50 -7.73
N SER A 50 -2.48 8.21 -8.60
CA SER A 50 -2.88 7.67 -9.91
C SER A 50 -1.81 7.84 -10.98
N ASP A 51 -0.96 8.86 -10.85
CA ASP A 51 0.17 9.11 -11.77
C ASP A 51 1.43 8.32 -11.39
N LEU A 52 1.37 7.61 -10.26
CA LEU A 52 2.45 6.81 -9.73
C LEU A 52 2.61 5.49 -10.47
N ILE A 53 3.55 5.46 -11.42
CA ILE A 53 4.11 4.21 -11.92
C ILE A 53 5.13 3.71 -10.87
N LEU A 54 4.62 3.18 -9.76
CA LEU A 54 5.45 2.43 -8.81
C LEU A 54 5.74 1.05 -9.39
N ASP A 55 7.01 0.68 -9.39
CA ASP A 55 7.45 -0.66 -9.77
C ASP A 55 8.46 -1.18 -8.74
N VAL A 56 8.68 -2.49 -8.73
CA VAL A 56 9.66 -3.12 -7.84
C VAL A 56 10.53 -4.04 -8.66
N SER A 57 11.84 -3.76 -8.65
CA SER A 57 12.85 -4.65 -9.25
C SER A 57 13.41 -5.60 -8.21
N PHE A 58 13.80 -6.80 -8.63
CA PHE A 58 14.29 -7.85 -7.74
C PHE A 58 15.61 -8.45 -8.22
N GLU A 59 16.50 -8.72 -7.28
CA GLU A 59 17.67 -9.58 -7.47
C GLU A 59 17.55 -10.78 -6.53
N ILE A 60 17.64 -12.00 -7.08
CA ILE A 60 17.66 -13.23 -6.29
C ILE A 60 18.99 -13.94 -6.50
N THR A 61 19.71 -14.20 -5.41
CA THR A 61 21.02 -14.86 -5.45
C THR A 61 20.99 -16.15 -4.64
N LYS A 62 21.22 -17.28 -5.28
CA LYS A 62 21.42 -18.57 -4.60
C LYS A 62 22.75 -18.54 -3.83
N LEU A 63 22.75 -18.99 -2.59
CA LEU A 63 24.00 -19.18 -1.85
C LEU A 63 24.84 -20.34 -2.44
N PRO A 64 26.18 -20.27 -2.38
CA PRO A 64 27.03 -21.32 -2.93
C PRO A 64 26.73 -22.69 -2.30
N GLU A 65 26.69 -23.74 -3.11
CA GLU A 65 26.47 -25.12 -2.66
C GLU A 65 27.60 -25.64 -1.77
N SER A 66 28.78 -24.99 -1.80
CA SER A 66 29.89 -25.23 -0.88
C SER A 66 29.57 -24.85 0.57
N ASN A 67 28.41 -24.22 0.83
CA ASN A 67 27.88 -24.01 2.17
C ASN A 67 26.83 -25.10 2.49
N PRO A 68 27.23 -26.23 3.10
CA PRO A 68 26.36 -27.39 3.33
C PRO A 68 25.13 -27.08 4.21
N HIS A 69 25.12 -25.94 4.90
CA HIS A 69 24.04 -25.53 5.79
C HIS A 69 23.06 -24.51 5.19
N SER A 70 23.20 -24.11 3.91
CA SER A 70 22.37 -23.03 3.36
C SER A 70 22.08 -23.10 1.85
N TRP A 71 22.30 -24.24 1.21
CA TRP A 71 21.94 -24.46 -0.20
C TRP A 71 20.43 -24.31 -0.50
N TYR A 72 19.59 -24.37 0.53
CA TYR A 72 18.13 -24.14 0.47
C TYR A 72 17.71 -22.68 0.70
N VAL A 73 18.68 -21.76 0.79
CA VAL A 73 18.46 -20.34 1.08
C VAL A 73 18.87 -19.49 -0.12
N PHE A 74 17.95 -18.62 -0.55
CA PHE A 74 18.15 -17.67 -1.65
C PHE A 74 18.04 -16.26 -1.07
N LYS A 75 19.06 -15.43 -1.28
CA LYS A 75 18.98 -14.01 -0.91
C LYS A 75 18.06 -13.31 -1.90
N ILE A 76 17.26 -12.39 -1.41
CA ILE A 76 16.41 -11.54 -2.26
C ILE A 76 16.64 -10.08 -1.86
N GLU A 77 16.92 -9.24 -2.85
CA GLU A 77 16.95 -7.79 -2.72
C GLU A 77 15.83 -7.22 -3.60
N ALA A 78 15.04 -6.31 -3.04
CA ALA A 78 13.99 -5.60 -3.75
C ALA A 78 14.31 -4.10 -3.74
N GLU A 79 14.06 -3.43 -4.86
CA GLU A 79 14.23 -1.98 -4.99
C GLU A 79 12.99 -1.35 -5.61
N LEU A 80 12.38 -0.43 -4.88
CA LEU A 80 11.25 0.38 -5.33
C LEU A 80 11.73 1.41 -6.36
N LYS A 81 11.10 1.37 -7.52
CA LYS A 81 11.30 2.28 -8.66
C LYS A 81 10.08 3.18 -8.81
N GLY A 82 10.30 4.33 -9.45
CA GLY A 82 9.30 5.39 -9.58
C GLY A 82 9.55 6.54 -8.59
N GLU A 83 8.84 7.64 -8.81
CA GLU A 83 8.93 8.85 -8.00
C GLU A 83 7.56 9.18 -7.43
N LEU A 84 7.51 9.51 -6.14
CA LEU A 84 6.36 10.14 -5.50
C LEU A 84 6.46 11.64 -5.69
N GLU A 85 5.57 12.19 -6.51
CA GLU A 85 5.54 13.62 -6.79
C GLU A 85 5.38 14.39 -5.47
N GLY A 86 6.32 15.28 -5.17
CA GLY A 86 6.34 16.07 -3.94
C GLY A 86 6.94 15.40 -2.70
N GLU A 87 7.29 14.11 -2.73
CA GLU A 87 7.95 13.43 -1.61
C GLU A 87 9.25 12.70 -2.01
N SER A 88 10.34 13.07 -1.34
CA SER A 88 11.54 12.23 -1.37
C SER A 88 11.30 10.98 -0.51
N LEU A 89 11.10 9.85 -1.17
CA LEU A 89 11.13 8.52 -0.53
C LEU A 89 12.51 8.13 0.02
N GLU A 90 13.53 8.93 -0.25
CA GLU A 90 14.86 8.72 0.31
C GLU A 90 14.82 9.11 1.79
N SER A 91 15.40 8.29 2.66
CA SER A 91 15.35 8.40 4.14
C SER A 91 14.08 7.95 4.87
N ILE A 92 13.02 7.52 4.17
CA ILE A 92 11.79 7.05 4.81
C ILE A 92 11.77 5.52 4.95
N GLU A 93 11.40 5.04 6.14
CA GLU A 93 11.04 3.64 6.35
C GLU A 93 9.60 3.40 5.88
N LEU A 94 9.43 2.63 4.80
CA LEU A 94 8.11 2.37 4.23
C LEU A 94 7.63 0.97 4.67
N PRO A 95 6.63 0.87 5.55
CA PRO A 95 6.16 -0.41 6.06
C PRO A 95 5.39 -1.20 4.99
N PHE A 96 5.54 -2.52 5.00
CA PHE A 96 4.74 -3.45 4.21
C PHE A 96 4.71 -4.84 4.86
N LEU A 97 3.78 -5.69 4.43
CA LEU A 97 3.67 -7.07 4.92
C LEU A 97 4.39 -8.04 3.99
N LEU A 98 5.14 -8.99 4.55
CA LEU A 98 5.68 -10.10 3.76
C LEU A 98 4.55 -11.01 3.27
N PRO A 99 4.66 -11.55 2.04
CA PRO A 99 3.71 -12.53 1.53
C PRO A 99 3.85 -13.88 2.26
N GLU A 100 2.76 -14.64 2.31
CA GLU A 100 2.73 -15.98 2.86
C GLU A 100 2.34 -17.00 1.79
N PHE A 101 3.03 -18.15 1.78
CA PHE A 101 2.82 -19.21 0.79
C PHE A 101 2.49 -20.52 1.50
N PHE A 102 1.32 -21.08 1.19
CA PHE A 102 0.82 -22.29 1.82
C PHE A 102 0.20 -23.24 0.79
N GLU A 103 0.54 -24.53 0.89
CA GLU A 103 -0.13 -25.65 0.25
C GLU A 103 -0.93 -26.41 1.31
N GLY A 104 -2.20 -26.04 1.49
CA GLY A 104 -3.00 -26.47 2.64
C GLY A 104 -2.39 -25.94 3.94
N GLU A 105 -1.91 -26.84 4.79
CA GLU A 105 -1.28 -26.53 6.07
C GLU A 105 0.27 -26.56 6.01
N ARG A 106 0.87 -26.77 4.84
CA ARG A 106 2.33 -26.85 4.70
C ARG A 106 2.88 -25.64 3.97
N GLU A 107 4.10 -25.29 4.32
CA GLU A 107 4.83 -24.22 3.68
C GLU A 107 5.86 -24.84 2.76
N PRO A 108 5.71 -24.71 1.43
CA PRO A 108 6.71 -25.22 0.51
C PRO A 108 8.00 -24.38 0.57
N PHE A 109 7.85 -23.07 0.82
CA PHE A 109 8.92 -22.11 1.00
C PHE A 109 8.41 -20.91 1.83
N ARG A 110 9.33 -20.10 2.32
CA ARG A 110 9.04 -18.91 3.12
C ARG A 110 9.89 -17.75 2.69
N VAL A 111 9.30 -16.55 2.64
CA VAL A 111 10.03 -15.29 2.53
C VAL A 111 10.16 -14.68 3.94
N ASP A 112 11.36 -14.26 4.30
CA ASP A 112 11.62 -13.56 5.57
C ASP A 112 12.51 -12.33 5.33
N SER A 113 12.34 -11.30 6.16
CA SER A 113 13.15 -10.09 6.13
C SER A 113 14.45 -10.27 6.88
N ALA A 114 15.52 -9.68 6.36
CA ALA A 114 16.71 -9.43 7.15
C ALA A 114 16.34 -8.63 8.41
N TYR A 115 17.05 -8.86 9.52
CA TYR A 115 16.70 -8.29 10.82
C TYR A 115 16.49 -6.77 10.80
N TYR A 116 17.34 -6.02 10.11
CA TYR A 116 17.26 -4.55 10.00
C TYR A 116 16.15 -4.05 9.05
N HIS A 117 15.52 -4.94 8.29
CA HIS A 117 14.34 -4.67 7.47
C HIS A 117 13.03 -5.12 8.12
N ARG A 118 13.04 -5.60 9.37
CA ARG A 118 11.84 -5.92 10.13
C ARG A 118 11.25 -4.65 10.74
N MET A 119 9.93 -4.53 10.74
CA MET A 119 9.22 -3.39 11.35
C MET A 119 7.90 -3.85 11.94
N SER A 120 7.67 -3.56 13.22
CA SER A 120 6.39 -3.86 13.88
C SER A 120 5.39 -2.74 13.62
N PHE A 121 4.18 -3.10 13.22
CA PHE A 121 3.05 -2.19 13.03
C PHE A 121 1.72 -2.95 13.21
N PRO A 122 0.58 -2.27 13.40
CA PRO A 122 -0.70 -2.97 13.63
C PRO A 122 -1.00 -4.00 12.55
N ASN A 123 -1.48 -5.18 12.96
CA ASN A 123 -1.81 -6.30 12.07
C ASN A 123 -0.61 -6.86 11.28
N CYS A 124 0.62 -6.73 11.78
CA CYS A 124 1.82 -7.33 11.17
C CYS A 124 2.01 -8.83 11.49
N THR A 125 0.94 -9.52 11.90
CA THR A 125 0.96 -10.94 12.27
C THR A 125 0.08 -11.73 11.31
N GLY A 126 0.66 -12.74 10.68
CA GLY A 126 0.03 -13.63 9.71
C GLY A 126 -0.50 -14.93 10.31
N LYS A 127 -0.61 -15.95 9.46
CA LYS A 127 -1.02 -17.29 9.91
C LYS A 127 -0.02 -17.85 10.93
N ARG A 128 -0.55 -18.58 11.93
CA ARG A 128 0.24 -19.23 13.00
C ARG A 128 1.12 -18.23 13.77
N ASP A 129 0.57 -17.06 14.06
CA ASP A 129 1.22 -15.98 14.82
C ASP A 129 2.56 -15.54 14.23
N ARG A 130 2.72 -15.67 12.90
CA ARG A 130 3.96 -15.30 12.23
C ARG A 130 4.11 -13.80 12.13
N PHE A 131 5.27 -13.31 12.50
CA PHE A 131 5.66 -11.93 12.20
C PHE A 131 5.91 -11.72 10.70
N LEU A 132 5.14 -10.81 10.08
CA LEU A 132 5.23 -10.45 8.66
C LEU A 132 5.71 -9.02 8.42
N GLY A 133 5.88 -8.22 9.48
CA GLY A 133 6.17 -6.81 9.36
C GLY A 133 7.55 -6.52 8.76
N ALA A 134 7.57 -5.85 7.62
CA ALA A 134 8.79 -5.47 6.91
C ALA A 134 8.80 -3.98 6.57
N LYS A 135 9.99 -3.47 6.21
CA LYS A 135 10.16 -2.11 5.73
C LYS A 135 11.16 -1.99 4.59
N LEU A 136 10.87 -1.11 3.65
CA LEU A 136 11.89 -0.55 2.77
C LEU A 136 12.70 0.48 3.54
N VAL A 137 14.02 0.47 3.38
CA VAL A 137 14.94 1.50 3.86
C VAL A 137 15.65 2.06 2.65
N ASN A 138 15.53 3.37 2.41
CA ASN A 138 16.07 4.02 1.22
C ASN A 138 15.64 3.30 -0.07
N ARG A 139 14.33 3.04 -0.20
CA ARG A 139 13.71 2.32 -1.33
C ARG A 139 14.16 0.86 -1.51
N LYS A 140 14.97 0.30 -0.60
CA LYS A 140 15.49 -1.06 -0.71
C LYS A 140 14.97 -1.94 0.42
N TRP A 141 14.73 -3.20 0.10
CA TRP A 141 14.45 -4.24 1.08
C TRP A 141 15.36 -5.43 0.83
N LYS A 142 15.80 -6.07 1.92
CA LYS A 142 16.64 -7.27 1.87
C LYS A 142 16.03 -8.37 2.72
N GLY A 143 16.01 -9.58 2.17
CA GLY A 143 15.48 -10.75 2.82
C GLY A 143 16.04 -12.04 2.23
N ALA A 144 15.37 -13.14 2.55
CA ALA A 144 15.70 -14.45 2.03
C ALA A 144 14.45 -15.29 1.77
N ILE A 145 14.58 -16.20 0.81
CA ILE A 145 13.65 -17.28 0.55
C ILE A 145 14.25 -18.55 1.17
N TYR A 146 13.52 -19.20 2.05
CA TYR A 146 13.84 -20.49 2.65
C TYR A 146 12.97 -21.55 1.99
N VAL A 147 13.57 -22.44 1.22
CA VAL A 147 12.85 -23.51 0.53
C VAL A 147 12.87 -24.76 1.40
N TYR A 148 11.71 -25.30 1.74
CA TYR A 148 11.59 -26.48 2.61
C TYR A 148 11.33 -27.78 1.85
N ARG A 149 11.07 -27.66 0.55
CA ARG A 149 10.72 -28.78 -0.33
C ARG A 149 11.81 -29.01 -1.36
N ASP A 150 12.50 -30.14 -1.27
CA ASP A 150 13.65 -30.47 -2.12
C ASP A 150 13.32 -30.48 -3.62
N GLU A 151 12.08 -30.82 -3.99
CA GLU A 151 11.69 -30.77 -5.41
C GLU A 151 11.73 -29.36 -5.99
N LEU A 152 11.39 -28.35 -5.19
CA LEU A 152 11.38 -26.95 -5.63
C LEU A 152 12.80 -26.41 -5.86
N LEU A 153 13.79 -26.96 -5.17
CA LEU A 153 15.20 -26.58 -5.36
C LEU A 153 15.74 -26.93 -6.75
N LYS A 154 15.04 -27.83 -7.47
CA LYS A 154 15.35 -28.19 -8.86
C LYS A 154 14.67 -27.29 -9.88
N THR A 155 13.64 -26.53 -9.47
CA THR A 155 12.83 -25.66 -10.34
C THR A 155 12.63 -24.29 -9.69
N PRO A 156 13.71 -23.51 -9.48
CA PRO A 156 13.65 -22.25 -8.74
C PRO A 156 12.72 -21.22 -9.38
N ASP A 157 12.68 -21.16 -10.71
CA ASP A 157 11.87 -20.20 -11.47
C ASP A 157 10.39 -20.18 -11.05
N VAL A 158 9.83 -21.35 -10.72
CA VAL A 158 8.40 -21.49 -10.40
C VAL A 158 8.02 -20.74 -9.12
N TYR A 159 8.82 -20.88 -8.05
CA TYR A 159 8.54 -20.18 -6.80
C TYR A 159 9.11 -18.76 -6.81
N GLU A 160 10.22 -18.51 -7.53
CA GLU A 160 10.80 -17.17 -7.61
C GLU A 160 9.85 -16.18 -8.28
N THR A 161 9.15 -16.57 -9.35
CA THR A 161 8.11 -15.74 -9.97
C THR A 161 6.98 -15.45 -8.99
N GLN A 162 6.46 -16.47 -8.31
CA GLN A 162 5.39 -16.30 -7.31
C GLN A 162 5.80 -15.37 -6.17
N VAL A 163 7.06 -15.49 -5.71
CA VAL A 163 7.62 -14.61 -4.69
C VAL A 163 7.71 -13.17 -5.20
N LYS A 164 8.25 -12.95 -6.42
CA LYS A 164 8.38 -11.61 -6.99
C LYS A 164 7.03 -10.92 -7.15
N ASP A 165 6.03 -11.61 -7.68
CA ASP A 165 4.69 -11.05 -7.91
C ASP A 165 4.03 -10.67 -6.57
N ALA A 166 3.96 -11.60 -5.62
CA ALA A 166 3.31 -11.34 -4.34
C ALA A 166 4.06 -10.29 -3.50
N LEU A 167 5.39 -10.29 -3.54
CA LEU A 167 6.20 -9.31 -2.82
C LEU A 167 6.06 -7.91 -3.44
N LYS A 168 6.00 -7.82 -4.77
CA LYS A 168 5.74 -6.57 -5.50
C LYS A 168 4.41 -5.96 -5.09
N ASP A 169 3.34 -6.77 -5.13
CA ASP A 169 2.00 -6.32 -4.76
C ASP A 169 1.95 -5.81 -3.32
N ASN A 170 2.56 -6.54 -2.40
CA ASN A 170 2.59 -6.16 -0.99
C ASN A 170 3.42 -4.89 -0.74
N ILE A 171 4.56 -4.72 -1.42
CA ILE A 171 5.36 -3.50 -1.32
C ILE A 171 4.57 -2.31 -1.84
N ILE A 172 3.99 -2.41 -3.04
CA ILE A 172 3.20 -1.32 -3.64
C ILE A 172 2.00 -0.97 -2.76
N LEU A 173 1.31 -1.98 -2.21
CA LEU A 173 0.21 -1.78 -1.28
C LEU A 173 0.67 -1.05 -0.01
N GLY A 174 1.78 -1.46 0.59
CA GLY A 174 2.34 -0.83 1.80
C GLY A 174 2.73 0.62 1.56
N VAL A 175 3.43 0.91 0.46
CA VAL A 175 3.78 2.28 0.05
C VAL A 175 2.52 3.12 -0.17
N SER A 176 1.52 2.56 -0.87
CA SER A 176 0.25 3.25 -1.10
C SER A 176 -0.50 3.57 0.20
N GLN A 177 -0.49 2.66 1.17
CA GLN A 177 -1.11 2.88 2.48
C GLN A 177 -0.36 3.96 3.29
N TYR A 178 0.97 3.93 3.24
CA TYR A 178 1.80 4.94 3.89
C TYR A 178 1.50 6.35 3.36
N VAL A 179 1.49 6.51 2.04
CA VAL A 179 1.19 7.80 1.39
C VAL A 179 -0.21 8.28 1.74
N LYS A 180 -1.21 7.38 1.72
CA LYS A 180 -2.58 7.72 2.15
C LYS A 180 -2.63 8.25 3.59
N LEU A 181 -1.94 7.58 4.52
CA LEU A 181 -1.91 8.00 5.92
C LEU A 181 -1.25 9.38 6.09
N LYS A 182 -0.15 9.62 5.38
CA LYS A 182 0.54 10.92 5.38
C LYS A 182 -0.33 12.04 4.80
N MET A 183 -0.96 11.78 3.66
CA MET A 183 -1.85 12.75 3.02
C MET A 183 -3.10 13.04 3.86
N SER A 184 -3.70 12.02 4.48
CA SER A 184 -4.83 12.25 5.40
C SER A 184 -4.43 13.10 6.60
N ALA A 185 -3.25 12.86 7.17
CA ALA A 185 -2.75 13.67 8.29
C ALA A 185 -2.45 15.13 7.87
N ALA A 186 -1.92 15.34 6.67
CA ALA A 186 -1.72 16.68 6.12
C ALA A 186 -3.07 17.40 5.89
N LEU A 187 -4.04 16.70 5.31
CA LEU A 187 -5.39 17.23 5.06
C LEU A 187 -6.12 17.60 6.36
N GLU A 188 -5.99 16.76 7.40
CA GLU A 188 -6.54 17.07 8.73
C GLU A 188 -5.88 18.31 9.36
N SER A 189 -4.56 18.46 9.20
CA SER A 189 -3.85 19.67 9.66
C SER A 189 -4.34 20.92 8.91
N ASP A 190 -4.45 20.86 7.59
CA ASP A 190 -4.87 21.99 6.76
C ASP A 190 -6.31 22.41 7.10
N ILE A 191 -7.22 21.45 7.32
CA ILE A 191 -8.60 21.74 7.73
C ILE A 191 -8.64 22.37 9.13
N VAL A 192 -7.83 21.88 10.08
CA VAL A 192 -7.75 22.47 11.43
C VAL A 192 -7.24 23.90 11.36
N ASP A 193 -6.22 24.17 10.56
CA ASP A 193 -5.66 25.51 10.38
C ASP A 193 -6.64 26.45 9.67
N GLU A 194 -7.38 25.97 8.67
CA GLU A 194 -8.40 26.76 7.98
C GLU A 194 -9.57 27.10 8.91
N VAL A 195 -10.02 26.15 9.74
CA VAL A 195 -11.10 26.35 10.73
C VAL A 195 -10.66 27.25 11.89
N PHE A 196 -9.40 27.15 12.35
CA PHE A 196 -8.86 28.03 13.38
C PHE A 196 -8.64 29.46 12.88
N ASN A 197 -8.25 29.63 11.62
CA ASN A 197 -8.07 30.95 11.01
C ASN A 197 -9.41 31.62 10.66
N LEU A 198 -10.45 30.85 10.35
CA LEU A 198 -11.81 31.38 10.16
C LEU A 198 -12.48 31.79 11.48
N THR A 199 -12.14 31.17 12.61
CA THR A 199 -12.70 31.52 13.93
C THR A 199 -12.07 32.79 14.53
N HIS A 200 -10.80 33.09 14.22
CA HIS A 200 -10.13 34.32 14.68
C HIS A 200 -10.44 35.56 13.82
N GLY A 201 -11.04 35.38 12.63
CA GLY A 201 -11.44 36.47 11.75
C GLY A 201 -12.78 37.12 12.10
N ASN A 202 -13.65 36.42 12.84
CA ASN A 202 -15.00 36.92 13.16
C ASN A 202 -15.12 37.68 14.49
N GLU A 203 -14.08 37.69 15.33
CA GLU A 203 -14.11 38.43 16.61
C GLU A 203 -13.59 39.88 16.51
N ARG A 204 -13.15 40.34 15.32
CA ARG A 204 -12.59 41.69 15.14
C ARG A 204 -13.56 42.73 14.55
N ASP A 205 -14.76 42.34 14.13
CA ASP A 205 -15.70 43.24 13.45
C ASP A 205 -16.94 43.63 14.30
N GLU A 206 -16.98 43.30 15.61
CA GLU A 206 -18.08 43.71 16.52
C GLU A 206 -17.71 44.83 17.52
N GLN A 207 -16.65 45.60 17.27
CA GLN A 207 -16.36 46.82 18.06
C GLN A 207 -16.15 48.04 17.16
N THR A 208 -17.24 48.60 16.64
CA THR A 208 -17.33 50.00 16.22
C THR A 208 -18.69 50.59 16.51
#